data_AF-A0AA88J4Q3-F1
#
_entry.id   AF-A0AA88J4Q3-F1
#
_cell.length_a   1.000
_cell.length_b   1.000
_cell.length_c   1.000
_cell.angle_alpha   90.00
_cell.angle_beta   90.00
_cell.angle_gamma   90.00
#
_symmetry.space_group_name_H-M   'P 1'
#
loop_
_entity.id
_entity.type
_entity.pdbx_description
1 polymer ?
#
loop_
_entity_poly.entity_id
_entity_poly.type
_entity_poly.pdbx_seq_one_letter_code
_entity_poly.pdbx_strand_id
1 'polypeptide(L)'
;MPNASKEYHLFLPDLINGGDVLAATDRAYMECVPTDTIHGIPLGEENVRVTITVPKLKGALLPIPTHEATSIEEAVGGYLADCCARASMDQRFEFISPVIVSPVQRVADRAAYVRERADYILHILRNAPQGKLFLMSYSSGQHWVLAVIDPWDDLVLYFNPLGNEPGRKALNDWKISVGRGVRQRRNWETLIDTVRCPIQECYVECGYFVLAFMREITLIVDGLAALQTKDFYTDADMSLVRQEWARFVMQFIQY
;
A
#
# COMPACT_ATOMS: atom_id res chain seq x y z
N MET A 1 -30.65 14.82 -11.35
CA MET A 1 -30.52 14.06 -12.63
C MET A 1 -29.73 12.80 -12.32
N PRO A 2 -29.95 11.64 -12.96
CA PRO A 2 -29.26 10.42 -12.53
C PRO A 2 -27.80 10.50 -12.97
N ASN A 3 -26.90 10.85 -12.04
CA ASN A 3 -25.45 10.78 -12.25
C ASN A 3 -25.08 9.35 -12.64
N ALA A 4 -24.27 9.18 -13.68
CA ALA A 4 -23.79 7.85 -14.07
C ALA A 4 -23.06 7.20 -12.90
N SER A 5 -23.68 6.17 -12.31
CA SER A 5 -23.16 5.44 -11.15
C SER A 5 -22.84 4.00 -11.52
N LYS A 6 -21.70 3.48 -11.06
CA LYS A 6 -21.32 2.07 -11.21
C LYS A 6 -21.41 1.34 -9.88
N GLU A 7 -21.67 0.04 -9.91
CA GLU A 7 -21.58 -0.80 -8.73
C GLU A 7 -20.17 -0.72 -8.13
N TYR A 8 -20.10 -0.66 -6.81
CA TYR A 8 -18.87 -0.48 -6.05
C TYR A 8 -18.86 -1.44 -4.86
N HIS A 9 -17.69 -1.99 -4.58
CA HIS A 9 -17.46 -2.90 -3.47
C HIS A 9 -16.30 -2.39 -2.64
N LEU A 10 -16.57 -2.00 -1.40
CA LEU A 10 -15.54 -1.63 -0.44
C LEU A 10 -14.99 -2.88 0.22
N PHE A 11 -13.71 -3.14 0.01
CA PHE A 11 -12.98 -4.18 0.71
C PHE A 11 -12.11 -3.56 1.80
N LEU A 12 -12.14 -4.15 2.99
CA LEU A 12 -11.24 -3.81 4.08
C LEU A 12 -10.36 -5.01 4.40
N PRO A 13 -9.09 -4.78 4.79
CA PRO A 13 -8.21 -5.87 5.22
C PRO A 13 -8.78 -6.57 6.45
N ASP A 14 -8.99 -7.89 6.37
CA ASP A 14 -9.31 -8.73 7.52
C ASP A 14 -8.01 -9.02 8.28
N LEU A 15 -7.82 -8.31 9.40
CA LEU A 15 -6.62 -8.43 10.22
C LEU A 15 -6.56 -9.74 11.01
N ILE A 16 -7.67 -10.47 11.14
CA ILE A 16 -7.79 -11.68 11.97
C ILE A 16 -7.61 -12.91 11.09
N ASN A 17 -8.35 -12.99 9.98
CA ASN A 17 -8.33 -14.14 9.09
C ASN A 17 -7.44 -13.92 7.87
N GLY A 18 -6.97 -12.69 7.62
CA GLY A 18 -6.13 -12.30 6.50
C GLY A 18 -6.84 -12.28 5.14
N GLY A 19 -6.39 -11.41 4.23
CA GLY A 19 -7.07 -11.10 2.97
C GLY A 19 -8.02 -9.92 3.10
N ASP A 20 -8.88 -9.73 2.10
CA ASP A 20 -9.85 -8.65 2.05
C ASP A 20 -11.26 -9.17 2.38
N VAL A 21 -11.95 -8.52 3.31
CA VAL A 21 -13.37 -8.75 3.54
C VAL A 21 -14.17 -7.61 2.92
N LEU A 22 -15.22 -8.00 2.20
CA LEU A 22 -16.22 -7.08 1.71
C LEU A 22 -16.87 -6.36 2.90
N ALA A 23 -16.53 -5.10 3.08
CA ALA A 23 -17.01 -4.27 4.17
C ALA A 23 -18.30 -3.55 3.80
N ALA A 24 -18.49 -3.20 2.53
CA ALA A 24 -19.73 -2.62 2.02
C ALA A 24 -19.92 -2.86 0.50
N THR A 25 -21.17 -2.84 0.06
CA THR A 25 -21.56 -2.89 -1.36
C THR A 25 -22.45 -1.70 -1.68
N ASP A 26 -22.16 -0.96 -2.75
CA ASP A 26 -22.95 0.21 -3.14
C ASP A 26 -22.63 0.73 -4.56
N ARG A 27 -22.59 2.06 -4.75
CA ARG A 27 -22.43 2.79 -5.99
C ARG A 27 -21.34 3.86 -5.88
N ALA A 28 -20.46 3.89 -6.87
CA ALA A 28 -19.54 4.98 -7.14
C ALA A 28 -20.14 5.93 -8.18
N TYR A 29 -20.12 7.23 -7.89
CA TYR A 29 -20.60 8.28 -8.78
C TYR A 29 -19.42 8.85 -9.56
N MET A 30 -19.40 8.60 -10.86
CA MET A 30 -18.22 8.88 -11.71
C MET A 30 -18.19 10.33 -12.24
N GLU A 31 -19.28 11.07 -12.07
CA GLU A 31 -19.46 12.44 -12.59
C GLU A 31 -19.31 13.50 -11.48
N CYS A 32 -18.38 13.28 -10.55
CA CYS A 32 -18.07 14.27 -9.53
C CYS A 32 -16.99 15.24 -10.02
N VAL A 33 -17.09 16.51 -9.62
CA VAL A 33 -16.06 17.51 -9.89
C VAL A 33 -15.09 17.60 -8.70
N PRO A 34 -13.80 17.94 -8.90
CA PRO A 34 -12.82 18.00 -7.82
C PRO A 34 -13.18 18.97 -6.68
N THR A 35 -14.00 19.97 -7.00
CA THR A 35 -14.53 20.97 -6.05
C THR A 35 -15.75 20.49 -5.27
N ASP A 36 -16.36 19.37 -5.66
CA ASP A 36 -17.46 18.78 -4.90
C ASP A 36 -16.97 18.46 -3.50
N THR A 37 -17.73 18.84 -2.48
CA THR A 37 -17.32 18.52 -1.11
C THR A 37 -17.96 17.22 -0.65
N ILE A 38 -17.20 16.43 0.11
CA ILE A 38 -17.69 15.36 0.97
C ILE A 38 -17.32 15.76 2.40
N HIS A 39 -18.33 15.94 3.25
CA HIS A 39 -18.14 16.40 4.63
C HIS A 39 -17.33 17.70 4.75
N GLY A 40 -17.57 18.66 3.85
CA GLY A 40 -16.90 19.97 3.81
C GLY A 40 -15.48 19.95 3.22
N ILE A 41 -14.95 18.78 2.88
CA ILE A 41 -13.63 18.61 2.27
C ILE A 41 -13.79 18.44 0.75
N PRO A 42 -13.10 19.23 -0.09
CA PRO A 42 -13.11 19.04 -1.54
C PRO A 42 -12.66 17.62 -1.91
N LEU A 43 -13.37 17.00 -2.83
CA LEU A 43 -13.14 15.63 -3.27
C LEU A 43 -11.74 15.46 -3.86
N GLY A 44 -11.22 16.46 -4.57
CA GLY A 44 -9.93 16.39 -5.26
C GLY A 44 -10.02 15.67 -6.61
N GLU A 45 -8.97 15.82 -7.43
CA GLU A 45 -8.99 15.38 -8.84
C GLU A 45 -9.02 13.86 -9.02
N GLU A 46 -8.54 13.12 -8.03
CA GLU A 46 -8.37 11.68 -8.10
C GLU A 46 -9.38 10.88 -7.28
N ASN A 47 -10.43 11.50 -6.72
CA ASN A 47 -11.40 10.79 -5.90
C ASN A 47 -12.80 10.79 -6.53
N VAL A 48 -13.52 9.68 -6.36
CA VAL A 48 -14.95 9.57 -6.64
C VAL A 48 -15.73 9.65 -5.34
N ARG A 49 -16.96 10.14 -5.45
CA ARG A 49 -17.95 10.02 -4.39
C ARG A 49 -18.54 8.63 -4.40
N VAL A 50 -18.57 8.00 -3.24
CA VAL A 50 -19.14 6.67 -3.05
C VAL A 50 -20.20 6.72 -1.96
N THR A 51 -21.32 6.03 -2.12
CA THR A 51 -22.28 5.82 -1.02
C THR A 51 -21.96 4.54 -0.26
N ILE A 52 -22.38 4.46 1.01
CA ILE A 52 -22.51 3.19 1.73
C ILE A 52 -23.96 3.05 2.17
N THR A 53 -24.67 2.05 1.66
CA THR A 53 -26.06 1.74 2.02
C THR A 53 -26.18 0.38 2.68
N VAL A 54 -25.31 -0.56 2.33
CA VAL A 54 -25.33 -1.92 2.90
C VAL A 54 -24.00 -2.21 3.61
N PRO A 55 -23.89 -1.92 4.92
CA PRO A 55 -22.72 -2.32 5.70
C PRO A 55 -22.71 -3.84 5.86
N LYS A 56 -21.58 -4.47 5.54
CA LYS A 56 -21.35 -5.90 5.73
C LYS A 56 -20.49 -6.18 6.96
N LEU A 57 -19.55 -5.28 7.28
CA LEU A 57 -18.75 -5.28 8.50
C LEU A 57 -19.11 -4.09 9.39
N LYS A 58 -20.08 -4.30 10.28
CA LYS A 58 -20.50 -3.27 11.25
C LYS A 58 -19.38 -3.05 12.30
N GLY A 59 -19.05 -1.79 12.58
CA GLY A 59 -17.98 -1.40 13.50
C GLY A 59 -16.56 -1.39 12.93
N ALA A 60 -16.35 -1.80 11.67
CA ALA A 60 -15.05 -1.62 11.01
C ALA A 60 -14.78 -0.14 10.76
N LEU A 61 -13.53 0.31 10.94
CA LEU A 61 -13.14 1.69 10.71
C LEU A 61 -13.18 2.03 9.22
N LEU A 62 -13.53 3.28 8.90
CA LEU A 62 -13.43 3.79 7.54
C LEU A 62 -11.97 3.86 7.08
N PRO A 63 -11.69 3.61 5.78
CA PRO A 63 -10.36 3.83 5.22
C PRO A 63 -9.86 5.27 5.44
N ILE A 64 -10.78 6.23 5.37
CA ILE A 64 -10.55 7.65 5.66
C ILE A 64 -11.63 8.08 6.67
N PRO A 65 -11.34 8.04 7.98
CA PRO A 65 -12.26 8.50 9.02
C PRO A 65 -12.49 10.01 8.94
N THR A 66 -13.69 10.47 9.28
CA THR A 66 -14.02 11.89 9.45
C THR A 66 -14.49 12.18 10.88
N HIS A 67 -14.74 13.45 11.20
CA HIS A 67 -15.33 13.83 12.48
C HIS A 67 -16.81 13.44 12.62
N GLU A 68 -17.49 13.14 11.51
CA GLU A 68 -18.91 12.76 11.47
C GLU A 68 -19.11 11.24 11.44
N ALA A 69 -18.18 10.50 10.84
CA ALA A 69 -18.21 9.05 10.78
C ALA A 69 -16.79 8.47 10.86
N THR A 70 -16.60 7.54 11.79
CA THR A 70 -15.34 6.81 11.98
C THR A 70 -15.46 5.35 11.58
N SER A 71 -16.68 4.81 11.53
CA SER A 71 -16.97 3.43 11.16
C SER A 71 -17.85 3.30 9.92
N ILE A 72 -17.81 2.11 9.29
CA ILE A 72 -18.63 1.74 8.13
C ILE A 72 -20.12 1.88 8.42
N GLU A 73 -20.55 1.61 9.66
CA GLU A 73 -21.95 1.73 10.06
C GLU A 73 -22.39 3.19 10.23
N GLU A 74 -21.49 4.06 10.73
CA GLU A 74 -21.74 5.50 10.85
C GLU A 74 -21.79 6.20 9.48
N ALA A 75 -21.07 5.67 8.48
CA ALA A 75 -21.10 6.17 7.11
C ALA A 75 -22.36 5.78 6.31
N VAL A 76 -23.27 4.96 6.89
CA VAL A 76 -24.47 4.49 6.19
C VAL A 76 -25.40 5.66 5.88
N GLY A 77 -25.75 5.82 4.60
CA GLY A 77 -26.57 6.94 4.13
C GLY A 77 -25.77 8.23 3.90
N GLY A 78 -24.45 8.22 4.12
CA GLY A 78 -23.51 9.29 3.81
C GLY A 78 -22.73 9.07 2.51
N TYR A 79 -21.77 9.96 2.27
CA TYR A 79 -20.87 9.90 1.12
C TYR A 79 -19.42 9.77 1.59
N LEU A 80 -18.63 8.94 0.93
CA LEU A 80 -17.20 8.81 1.16
C LEU A 80 -16.41 9.23 -0.07
N ALA A 81 -15.22 9.78 0.16
CA ALA A 81 -14.22 9.93 -0.89
C ALA A 81 -13.44 8.63 -0.99
N ASP A 82 -13.32 8.08 -2.19
CA ASP A 82 -12.40 6.99 -2.50
C ASP A 82 -11.61 7.33 -3.75
N CYS A 83 -10.36 6.90 -3.82
CA CYS A 83 -9.51 7.18 -4.97
C CYS A 83 -10.11 6.55 -6.24
N CYS A 84 -10.46 7.36 -7.24
CA CYS A 84 -10.63 6.96 -8.64
C CYS A 84 -9.45 6.07 -9.05
N ALA A 85 -8.23 6.42 -8.62
CA ALA A 85 -7.04 5.63 -8.84
C ALA A 85 -7.08 4.26 -8.15
N ARG A 86 -7.76 4.04 -7.00
CA ARG A 86 -8.00 2.69 -6.45
C ARG A 86 -9.07 1.94 -7.24
N ALA A 87 -10.11 2.63 -7.68
CA ALA A 87 -11.16 2.08 -8.54
C ALA A 87 -10.66 1.77 -9.97
N SER A 88 -9.59 2.43 -10.42
CA SER A 88 -8.93 2.25 -11.72
C SER A 88 -7.51 1.69 -11.63
N MET A 89 -7.03 1.38 -10.41
CA MET A 89 -5.69 0.83 -10.20
C MET A 89 -5.69 -0.54 -10.83
N ASP A 90 -4.61 -0.84 -11.53
CA ASP A 90 -4.38 -2.20 -11.98
C ASP A 90 -4.51 -3.12 -10.76
N GLN A 91 -5.55 -3.96 -10.76
CA GLN A 91 -5.83 -4.92 -9.69
C GLN A 91 -4.67 -5.91 -9.52
N ARG A 92 -3.67 -5.88 -10.40
CA ARG A 92 -2.37 -6.52 -10.27
C ARG A 92 -1.63 -6.13 -9.00
N PHE A 93 -1.71 -4.89 -8.52
CA PHE A 93 -0.87 -4.43 -7.41
C PHE A 93 -1.61 -4.41 -6.07
N GLU A 94 -0.89 -4.72 -4.99
CA GLU A 94 -1.39 -4.61 -3.61
C GLU A 94 -0.30 -4.15 -2.66
N PHE A 95 -0.67 -3.32 -1.70
CA PHE A 95 0.27 -2.65 -0.81
C PHE A 95 0.19 -3.23 0.59
N ILE A 96 1.32 -3.73 1.10
CA ILE A 96 1.42 -4.19 2.49
C ILE A 96 1.96 -3.05 3.36
N SER A 97 1.15 -2.62 4.32
CA SER A 97 1.44 -1.45 5.15
C SER A 97 2.76 -1.59 5.93
N PRO A 98 3.60 -0.54 5.99
CA PRO A 98 4.83 -0.56 6.77
C PRO A 98 4.59 -0.73 8.27
N VAL A 99 3.43 -0.33 8.79
CA VAL A 99 3.06 -0.52 10.20
C VAL A 99 2.96 -2.00 10.55
N ILE A 100 2.50 -2.81 9.60
CA ILE A 100 2.37 -4.25 9.78
C ILE A 100 3.75 -4.89 9.72
N VAL A 101 4.57 -4.53 8.73
CA VAL A 101 5.79 -5.29 8.40
C VAL A 101 7.06 -4.80 9.09
N SER A 102 7.08 -3.55 9.56
CA SER A 102 8.25 -2.94 10.20
C SER A 102 8.34 -3.31 11.68
N PRO A 103 9.52 -3.26 12.31
CA PRO A 103 9.66 -3.53 13.73
C PRO A 103 9.01 -2.41 14.56
N VAL A 104 8.18 -2.78 15.54
CA VAL A 104 7.71 -1.84 16.57
C VAL A 104 8.68 -1.83 17.74
N GLN A 105 9.09 -0.64 18.19
CA GLN A 105 10.13 -0.47 19.22
C GLN A 105 9.67 -0.85 20.63
N ARG A 106 8.36 -0.84 20.92
CA ARG A 106 7.80 -1.09 22.26
C ARG A 106 6.70 -2.15 22.21
N VAL A 107 7.11 -3.42 22.31
CA VAL A 107 6.20 -4.57 22.44
C VAL A 107 6.64 -5.43 23.63
N ALA A 108 5.67 -5.84 24.46
CA ALA A 108 5.93 -6.62 25.67
C ALA A 108 6.52 -8.00 25.36
N ASP A 109 6.02 -8.64 24.30
CA ASP A 109 6.59 -9.87 23.74
C ASP A 109 6.96 -9.65 22.27
N ARG A 110 8.24 -9.35 22.04
CA ARG A 110 8.79 -9.14 20.69
C ARG A 110 8.74 -10.41 19.85
N ALA A 111 8.85 -11.60 20.44
CA ALA A 111 8.85 -12.85 19.69
C ALA A 111 7.45 -13.22 19.22
N ALA A 112 6.42 -13.03 20.05
CA ALA A 112 5.03 -13.18 19.65
C ALA A 112 4.65 -12.20 18.53
N TYR A 113 4.95 -10.91 18.70
CA TYR A 113 4.69 -9.88 17.68
C TYR A 113 5.31 -10.22 16.32
N VAL A 114 6.57 -10.66 16.33
CA VAL A 114 7.29 -11.04 15.11
C VAL A 114 6.68 -12.27 14.43
N ARG A 115 6.15 -13.24 15.19
CA ARG A 115 5.46 -14.42 14.66
C ARG A 115 4.08 -14.08 14.08
N GLU A 116 3.24 -13.37 14.82
CA GLU A 116 1.88 -13.00 14.37
C GLU A 116 1.94 -12.19 13.07
N ARG A 117 2.86 -11.23 12.99
CA ARG A 117 3.14 -10.47 11.77
C ARG A 117 3.54 -11.36 10.60
N ALA A 118 4.43 -12.32 10.85
CA ALA A 118 4.84 -13.27 9.84
C ALA A 118 3.64 -14.06 9.36
N ASP A 119 2.89 -14.69 10.26
CA ASP A 119 1.72 -15.49 9.91
C ASP A 119 0.69 -14.70 9.09
N TYR A 120 0.48 -13.42 9.40
CA TYR A 120 -0.36 -12.52 8.59
C TYR A 120 0.16 -12.33 7.15
N ILE A 121 1.45 -11.98 7.00
CA ILE A 121 2.05 -11.78 5.67
C ILE A 121 2.02 -13.08 4.87
N LEU A 122 2.34 -14.20 5.53
CA LEU A 122 2.28 -15.54 4.94
C LEU A 122 0.88 -15.89 4.45
N HIS A 123 -0.14 -15.54 5.23
CA HIS A 123 -1.54 -15.76 4.86
C HIS A 123 -1.91 -14.96 3.62
N ILE A 124 -1.59 -13.66 3.57
CA ILE A 124 -1.85 -12.82 2.39
C ILE A 124 -1.19 -13.42 1.15
N LEU A 125 0.10 -13.73 1.23
CA LEU A 125 0.87 -14.22 0.09
C LEU A 125 0.38 -15.59 -0.40
N ARG A 126 -0.03 -16.50 0.49
CA ARG A 126 -0.55 -17.83 0.12
C ARG A 126 -1.90 -17.75 -0.58
N ASN A 127 -2.75 -16.82 -0.17
CA ASN A 127 -4.09 -16.64 -0.71
C ASN A 127 -4.14 -15.66 -1.89
N ALA A 128 -2.99 -15.13 -2.30
CA ALA A 128 -2.89 -14.22 -3.43
C ALA A 128 -3.40 -14.86 -4.75
N PRO A 129 -4.24 -14.15 -5.52
CA PRO A 129 -4.56 -14.53 -6.90
C PRO A 129 -3.32 -14.58 -7.79
N GLN A 130 -3.36 -15.39 -8.86
CA GLN A 130 -2.26 -15.44 -9.83
C GLN A 130 -2.10 -14.09 -10.54
N GLY A 131 -0.85 -13.67 -10.73
CA GLY A 131 -0.50 -12.40 -11.36
C GLY A 131 -0.51 -11.20 -10.42
N LYS A 132 -0.87 -11.38 -9.15
CA LYS A 132 -0.84 -10.33 -8.13
C LYS A 132 0.60 -10.06 -7.65
N LEU A 133 0.99 -8.78 -7.64
CA LEU A 133 2.26 -8.29 -7.11
C LEU A 133 2.04 -7.49 -5.82
N PHE A 134 2.83 -7.79 -4.79
CA PHE A 134 2.76 -7.10 -3.51
C PHE A 134 3.92 -6.12 -3.35
N LEU A 135 3.60 -4.87 -3.06
CA LEU A 135 4.55 -3.82 -2.72
C LEU A 135 4.58 -3.66 -1.20
N MET A 136 5.70 -4.06 -0.60
CA MET A 136 5.89 -4.09 0.85
C MET A 136 7.01 -3.12 1.25
N SER A 137 6.65 -1.91 1.68
CA SER A 137 7.61 -0.98 2.28
C SER A 137 7.99 -1.43 3.69
N TYR A 138 9.27 -1.42 4.01
CA TYR A 138 9.78 -1.74 5.34
C TYR A 138 10.67 -0.61 5.83
N SER A 139 10.50 -0.24 7.09
CA SER A 139 11.39 0.68 7.79
C SER A 139 12.11 -0.04 8.94
N SER A 140 13.41 0.14 9.01
CA SER A 140 14.21 -0.25 10.18
C SER A 140 14.16 0.79 11.31
N GLY A 141 13.40 1.88 11.12
CA GLY A 141 13.35 3.06 11.99
C GLY A 141 14.31 4.18 11.56
N GLN A 142 15.35 3.86 10.79
CA GLN A 142 16.30 4.85 10.25
C GLN A 142 16.42 4.79 8.72
N HIS A 143 16.01 3.66 8.13
CA HIS A 143 16.15 3.42 6.69
C HIS A 143 14.92 2.73 6.14
N TRP A 144 14.44 3.23 4.99
CA TRP A 144 13.29 2.74 4.26
C TRP A 144 13.73 1.98 3.01
N VAL A 145 13.07 0.85 2.77
CA VAL A 145 13.32 -0.03 1.63
C VAL A 145 12.01 -0.61 1.11
N LEU A 146 12.03 -1.14 -0.11
CA LEU A 146 10.86 -1.75 -0.75
C LEU A 146 11.16 -3.19 -1.16
N ALA A 147 10.24 -4.10 -0.85
CA ALA A 147 10.20 -5.42 -1.44
C ALA A 147 9.01 -5.50 -2.41
N VAL A 148 9.26 -6.02 -3.61
CA VAL A 148 8.21 -6.40 -4.57
C VAL A 148 8.15 -7.91 -4.60
N ILE A 149 6.98 -8.47 -4.31
CA ILE A 149 6.80 -9.92 -4.12
C ILE A 149 5.83 -10.45 -5.17
N ASP A 150 6.27 -11.46 -5.91
CA ASP A 150 5.38 -12.34 -6.69
C ASP A 150 5.29 -13.71 -5.97
N PRO A 151 4.15 -14.02 -5.32
CA PRO A 151 4.00 -15.25 -4.58
C PRO A 151 3.79 -16.50 -5.45
N TRP A 152 3.54 -16.34 -6.75
CA TRP A 152 3.35 -17.45 -7.69
C TRP A 152 4.63 -17.82 -8.43
N ASP A 153 5.44 -16.82 -8.77
CA ASP A 153 6.77 -17.01 -9.35
C ASP A 153 7.87 -17.19 -8.30
N ASP A 154 7.48 -17.22 -7.02
CA ASP A 154 8.36 -17.35 -5.87
C ASP A 154 9.46 -16.27 -5.82
N LEU A 155 9.13 -15.04 -6.25
CA LEU A 155 10.09 -13.96 -6.47
C LEU A 155 9.99 -12.88 -5.39
N VAL A 156 11.13 -12.43 -4.86
CA VAL A 156 11.23 -11.26 -3.99
C VAL A 156 12.31 -10.32 -4.53
N LEU A 157 11.89 -9.21 -5.11
CA LEU A 157 12.82 -8.18 -5.59
C LEU A 157 13.03 -7.13 -4.52
N TYR A 158 14.29 -6.90 -4.16
CA TYR A 158 14.68 -5.97 -3.12
C TYR A 158 15.23 -4.67 -3.71
N PHE A 159 14.48 -3.59 -3.48
CA PHE A 159 14.83 -2.23 -3.87
C PHE A 159 15.37 -1.47 -2.66
N ASN A 160 16.64 -1.08 -2.74
CA ASN A 160 17.32 -0.36 -1.68
C ASN A 160 17.87 0.98 -2.19
N PRO A 161 17.30 2.11 -1.74
CA PRO A 161 17.79 3.43 -2.11
C PRO A 161 19.27 3.68 -1.76
N LEU A 162 19.86 2.95 -0.80
CA LEU A 162 21.29 3.09 -0.47
C LEU A 162 22.22 2.24 -1.35
N GLY A 163 21.65 1.41 -2.25
CA GLY A 163 22.41 0.54 -3.15
C GLY A 163 23.22 -0.58 -2.48
N ASN A 164 23.21 -0.68 -1.15
CA ASN A 164 23.87 -1.76 -0.43
C ASN A 164 22.96 -2.99 -0.31
N GLU A 165 23.56 -4.17 -0.11
CA GLU A 165 22.81 -5.37 0.22
C GLU A 165 21.97 -5.17 1.49
N PRO A 166 20.83 -5.88 1.63
CA PRO A 166 20.00 -5.77 2.82
C PRO A 166 20.83 -6.12 4.05
N GLY A 167 20.93 -5.18 4.98
CA GLY A 167 21.64 -5.42 6.24
C GLY A 167 21.06 -6.66 6.94
N ARG A 168 21.93 -7.45 7.58
CA ARG A 168 21.59 -8.76 8.19
C ARG A 168 20.34 -8.73 9.08
N LYS A 169 20.06 -7.60 9.73
CA LYS A 169 18.85 -7.37 10.54
C LYS A 169 17.58 -7.23 9.69
N ALA A 170 17.60 -6.42 8.62
CA ALA A 170 16.46 -6.28 7.71
C ALA A 170 16.17 -7.62 7.03
N LEU A 171 17.23 -8.30 6.57
CA LEU A 171 17.14 -9.65 6.04
C LEU A 171 16.54 -10.62 7.07
N ASN A 172 16.96 -10.61 8.33
CA ASN A 172 16.40 -11.48 9.36
C ASN A 172 14.95 -11.13 9.74
N ASP A 173 14.59 -9.85 9.85
CA ASP A 173 13.22 -9.44 10.13
C ASP A 173 12.29 -9.86 8.96
N TRP A 174 12.80 -9.84 7.73
CA TRP A 174 12.11 -10.33 6.53
C TRP A 174 12.10 -11.84 6.38
N LYS A 175 13.17 -12.55 6.76
CA LYS A 175 13.23 -14.01 6.86
C LYS A 175 12.05 -14.53 7.65
N ILE A 176 11.75 -13.85 8.76
CA ILE A 176 10.63 -14.22 9.61
C ILE A 176 9.31 -13.90 8.90
N SER A 177 9.19 -12.73 8.28
CA SER A 177 7.95 -12.25 7.65
C SER A 177 7.55 -12.92 6.32
N VAL A 178 8.49 -13.27 5.44
CA VAL A 178 8.22 -13.69 4.05
C VAL A 178 8.72 -15.12 3.77
N GLY A 179 9.77 -15.57 4.45
CA GLY A 179 10.53 -16.79 4.14
C GLY A 179 9.78 -18.13 4.29
N ARG A 180 8.51 -18.13 4.68
CA ARG A 180 7.66 -19.35 4.80
C ARG A 180 6.43 -19.35 3.86
N GLY A 181 6.22 -18.29 3.08
CA GLY A 181 4.92 -17.98 2.44
C GLY A 181 4.88 -18.27 0.96
N VAL A 182 6.06 -18.42 0.40
CA VAL A 182 6.33 -18.69 -0.99
C VAL A 182 5.94 -20.14 -1.31
N ARG A 183 5.21 -20.34 -2.41
CA ARG A 183 4.38 -21.54 -2.62
C ARG A 183 5.19 -22.79 -2.92
N GLN A 184 6.44 -22.67 -3.41
CA GLN A 184 7.34 -23.82 -3.53
C GLN A 184 8.51 -23.82 -2.55
N ARG A 185 8.94 -25.03 -2.21
CA ARG A 185 10.07 -25.37 -1.32
C ARG A 185 11.45 -25.01 -1.91
N ARG A 186 11.61 -23.85 -2.53
CA ARG A 186 12.96 -23.33 -2.84
C ARG A 186 13.61 -22.83 -1.56
N ASN A 187 14.93 -22.97 -1.47
CA ASN A 187 15.68 -22.33 -0.39
C ASN A 187 15.45 -20.82 -0.51
N TRP A 188 14.73 -20.21 0.42
CA TRP A 188 14.30 -18.81 0.33
C TRP A 188 15.50 -17.82 0.27
N GLU A 189 16.70 -18.27 0.68
CA GLU A 189 17.96 -17.53 0.52
C GLU A 189 18.34 -17.27 -0.94
N THR A 190 17.84 -18.08 -1.89
CA THR A 190 18.03 -17.87 -3.33
C THR A 190 16.87 -17.11 -3.99
N LEU A 191 15.89 -16.62 -3.23
CA LEU A 191 14.68 -15.98 -3.75
C LEU A 191 14.69 -14.45 -3.61
N ILE A 192 15.59 -13.90 -2.79
CA ILE A 192 15.76 -12.45 -2.66
C ILE A 192 16.80 -12.02 -3.70
N ASP A 193 16.32 -11.36 -4.73
CA ASP A 193 17.18 -10.73 -5.72
C ASP A 193 17.35 -9.26 -5.35
N THR A 194 18.58 -8.86 -5.00
CA THR A 194 18.88 -7.44 -4.84
C THR A 194 18.96 -6.85 -6.23
N VAL A 195 18.00 -5.98 -6.56
CA VAL A 195 17.88 -5.44 -7.90
C VAL A 195 18.53 -4.08 -7.99
N ARG A 196 18.98 -3.75 -9.20
CA ARG A 196 19.41 -2.39 -9.52
C ARG A 196 18.20 -1.44 -9.37
N CYS A 197 18.45 -0.27 -8.82
CA CYS A 197 17.49 0.82 -8.74
C CYS A 197 18.24 2.15 -8.53
N PRO A 198 17.57 3.30 -8.76
CA PRO A 198 18.12 4.61 -8.42
C PRO A 198 18.60 4.70 -6.98
N ILE A 199 19.82 5.20 -6.79
CA ILE A 199 20.48 5.31 -5.49
C ILE A 199 20.37 6.76 -5.00
N GLN A 200 20.07 6.95 -3.71
CA GLN A 200 20.05 8.26 -3.06
C GLN A 200 21.48 8.74 -2.78
N GLU A 201 21.74 10.02 -3.03
CA GLU A 201 23.03 10.65 -2.69
C GLU A 201 23.07 11.14 -1.23
N CYS A 202 21.90 11.45 -0.65
CA CYS A 202 21.77 11.98 0.70
C CYS A 202 21.22 10.92 1.67
N TYR A 203 21.41 11.06 2.99
CA TYR A 203 21.01 10.04 3.97
C TYR A 203 19.53 10.08 4.42
N VAL A 204 18.74 11.05 3.97
CA VAL A 204 17.42 11.35 4.57
C VAL A 204 16.23 11.11 3.64
N GLU A 205 16.47 10.71 2.38
CA GLU A 205 15.42 10.64 1.36
C GLU A 205 14.93 9.24 1.02
N CYS A 206 15.40 8.21 1.73
CA CYS A 206 15.03 6.82 1.48
C CYS A 206 13.51 6.59 1.40
N GLY A 207 12.73 7.30 2.23
CA GLY A 207 11.26 7.24 2.17
C GLY A 207 10.68 7.79 0.86
N TYR A 208 11.21 8.90 0.35
CA TYR A 208 10.78 9.46 -0.93
C TYR A 208 11.21 8.59 -2.11
N PHE A 209 12.39 7.97 -2.05
CA PHE A 209 12.81 7.00 -3.08
C PHE A 209 11.89 5.78 -3.10
N VAL A 210 11.50 5.24 -1.93
CA VAL A 210 10.52 4.14 -1.86
C VAL A 210 9.17 4.55 -2.47
N LEU A 211 8.69 5.77 -2.21
CA LEU A 211 7.48 6.29 -2.85
C LEU A 211 7.63 6.43 -4.37
N ALA A 212 8.79 6.92 -4.84
CA ALA A 212 9.11 7.02 -6.26
C ALA A 212 9.12 5.64 -6.95
N PHE A 213 9.72 4.63 -6.31
CA PHE A 213 9.72 3.25 -6.80
C PHE A 213 8.30 2.70 -6.93
N MET A 214 7.48 2.85 -5.89
CA MET A 214 6.09 2.41 -5.91
C MET A 214 5.32 3.06 -7.07
N ARG A 215 5.46 4.39 -7.20
CA ARG A 215 4.82 5.17 -8.27
C ARG A 215 5.24 4.68 -9.66
N GLU A 216 6.52 4.43 -9.87
CA GLU A 216 7.06 3.96 -11.15
C GLU A 216 6.55 2.56 -11.49
N ILE A 217 6.57 1.64 -10.52
CA ILE A 217 6.08 0.27 -10.67
C ILE A 217 4.59 0.24 -11.02
N THR A 218 3.76 1.08 -10.40
CA THR A 218 2.30 1.01 -10.55
C THR A 218 1.74 1.86 -11.68
N LEU A 219 2.40 2.96 -12.05
CA LEU A 219 1.86 3.90 -13.04
C LEU A 219 2.51 3.78 -14.43
N ILE A 220 3.68 3.13 -14.54
CA ILE A 220 4.37 2.96 -15.82
C ILE A 220 4.18 1.54 -16.34
N VAL A 221 3.87 1.41 -17.63
CA VAL A 221 3.84 0.11 -18.32
C VAL A 221 5.22 -0.54 -18.20
N ASP A 222 5.27 -1.77 -17.71
CA ASP A 222 6.52 -2.48 -17.39
C ASP A 222 7.43 -1.69 -16.41
N GLY A 223 6.82 -0.89 -15.53
CA GLY A 223 7.52 -0.01 -14.59
C GLY A 223 8.54 -0.72 -13.70
N LEU A 224 8.31 -1.99 -13.37
CA LEU A 224 9.28 -2.81 -12.65
C LEU A 224 10.60 -3.00 -13.43
N ALA A 225 10.51 -3.33 -14.72
CA ALA A 225 11.67 -3.46 -15.59
C ALA A 225 12.32 -2.09 -15.87
N ALA A 226 11.50 -1.06 -16.09
CA ALA A 226 11.99 0.31 -16.26
C ALA A 226 12.84 0.75 -15.07
N LEU A 227 12.33 0.53 -13.85
CA LEU A 227 13.02 0.87 -12.61
C LEU A 227 14.36 0.14 -12.45
N GLN A 228 14.42 -1.14 -12.84
CA GLN A 228 15.66 -1.93 -12.78
C GLN A 228 16.76 -1.41 -13.72
N THR A 229 16.38 -0.68 -14.77
CA THR A 229 17.33 -0.08 -15.72
C THR A 229 17.62 1.40 -15.42
N LYS A 230 16.93 2.00 -14.44
CA LYS A 230 17.03 3.41 -14.14
C LYS A 230 18.25 3.72 -13.27
N ASP A 231 19.04 4.68 -13.69
CA ASP A 231 20.30 5.03 -13.04
C ASP A 231 20.11 5.95 -11.83
N PHE A 232 19.33 7.01 -11.99
CA PHE A 232 19.11 8.02 -10.96
C PHE A 232 17.74 8.67 -11.11
N TYR A 233 17.30 9.33 -10.05
CA TYR A 233 16.20 10.29 -10.09
C TYR A 233 16.78 11.70 -10.19
N THR A 234 16.21 12.51 -11.07
CA THR A 234 16.53 13.94 -11.13
C THR A 234 15.88 14.68 -9.97
N ASP A 235 16.35 15.91 -9.69
CA ASP A 235 15.71 16.80 -8.74
C ASP A 235 14.25 17.08 -9.08
N ALA A 236 13.92 17.11 -10.38
CA ALA A 236 12.56 17.28 -10.86
C ALA A 236 11.68 16.07 -10.51
N ASP A 237 12.18 14.85 -10.73
CA ASP A 237 11.47 13.61 -10.37
C ASP A 237 11.17 13.58 -8.88
N MET A 238 12.18 13.85 -8.05
CA MET A 238 12.03 13.85 -6.60
C MET A 238 11.14 14.99 -6.11
N SER A 239 11.24 16.17 -6.73
CA SER A 239 10.36 17.31 -6.39
C SER A 239 8.90 17.00 -6.70
N LEU A 240 8.61 16.28 -7.78
CA LEU A 240 7.26 15.84 -8.10
C LEU A 240 6.70 14.94 -6.99
N VAL A 241 7.45 13.91 -6.58
CA VAL A 241 7.03 12.99 -5.50
C VAL A 241 6.80 13.73 -4.20
N ARG A 242 7.71 14.65 -3.81
CA ARG A 242 7.56 15.47 -2.60
C ARG A 242 6.30 16.34 -2.66
N GLN A 243 6.01 16.96 -3.81
CA GLN A 243 4.85 17.82 -3.99
C GLN A 243 3.54 17.03 -4.01
N GLU A 244 3.48 15.90 -4.72
CA GLU A 244 2.31 15.01 -4.73
C GLU A 244 1.99 14.55 -3.30
N TRP A 245 3.00 14.10 -2.55
CA TRP A 245 2.83 13.69 -1.16
C TRP A 245 2.40 14.85 -0.25
N ALA A 246 3.04 16.02 -0.39
CA ALA A 246 2.68 17.20 0.40
C ALA A 246 1.23 17.63 0.13
N ARG A 247 0.80 17.68 -1.14
CA ARG A 247 -0.59 17.99 -1.50
C ARG A 247 -1.56 17.01 -0.85
N PHE A 248 -1.26 15.71 -0.88
CA PHE A 248 -2.08 14.69 -0.22
C PHE A 248 -2.17 14.93 1.29
N VAL A 249 -1.06 15.11 1.99
CA VAL A 249 -1.05 15.31 3.45
C VAL A 249 -1.78 16.60 3.84
N MET A 250 -1.63 17.67 3.07
CA MET A 250 -2.31 18.94 3.33
C MET A 250 -3.84 18.84 3.30
N GLN A 251 -4.42 17.83 2.64
CA GLN A 251 -5.87 17.58 2.68
C GLN A 251 -6.37 17.21 4.08
N PHE A 252 -5.49 16.72 4.95
CA PHE A 252 -5.83 16.26 6.31
C PHE A 252 -5.47 17.26 7.40
N ILE A 253 -4.78 18.35 7.05
CA ILE A 253 -4.39 19.40 7.99
C ILE A 253 -5.46 20.49 7.93
N GLN A 254 -6.40 20.45 8.86
CA GLN A 254 -7.40 21.51 9.05
C GLN A 254 -6.82 22.63 9.94
N TYR A 255 -7.02 23.88 9.55
CA TYR A 255 -6.80 25.07 10.38
C TYR A 255 -8.10 25.51 11.04
#